data_AF-A0A7M2XAF1-F1
#
_entry.id   AF-A0A7M2XAF1-F1
#
_cell.length_a   1.000
_cell.length_b   1.000
_cell.length_c   1.000
_cell.angle_alpha   90.00
_cell.angle_beta   90.00
_cell.angle_gamma   90.00
#
_symmetry.space_group_name_H-M   'P 1'
#
loop_
_entity.id
_entity.type
_entity.pdbx_description
1 polymer ?
#
loop_
_entity_poly.entity_id
_entity_poly.type
_entity_poly.pdbx_seq_one_letter_code
_entity_poly.pdbx_strand_id
1 'polypeptide(L)'
;MATTIEDLYRVFSAETPSAIEGCPCCINTRSVDVLLATPLRELRGDQLWRYISGAYLTLGGDRDFRYLMPRIFELAALSSSEIPDTEIVLSKLARAQWDNWLEDERDAVRRFIDAWFAVASEQDLLHVRDGWIGNRTESLLCGLAYARLPIAQWLNRLTEPTTAPLLDDLLQRHPQNLSAFWRDVPDGFAQLSAFLAERPA
;
A
#
# COMPACT_ATOMS: atom_id res chain seq x y z
N MET A 1 -6.56 -12.91 3.42
CA MET A 1 -5.26 -12.28 3.72
C MET A 1 -4.10 -13.28 3.69
N ALA A 2 -4.06 -14.30 4.57
CA ALA A 2 -2.93 -15.25 4.59
C ALA A 2 -2.65 -15.90 3.22
N THR A 3 -3.68 -16.42 2.53
CA THR A 3 -3.52 -17.01 1.20
C THR A 3 -2.97 -16.04 0.16
N THR A 4 -3.40 -14.78 0.18
CA THR A 4 -2.92 -13.77 -0.78
C THR A 4 -1.50 -13.31 -0.48
N ILE A 5 -1.08 -13.34 0.79
CA ILE A 5 0.33 -13.15 1.19
C ILE A 5 1.18 -14.29 0.61
N GLU A 6 0.78 -15.54 0.84
CA GLU A 6 1.51 -16.70 0.32
C GLU A 6 1.62 -16.68 -1.21
N ASP A 7 0.57 -16.24 -1.89
CA ASP A 7 0.58 -16.06 -3.34
C ASP A 7 1.57 -14.98 -3.79
N LEU A 8 1.69 -13.84 -3.09
CA LEU A 8 2.72 -12.85 -3.42
C LEU A 8 4.13 -13.44 -3.29
N TYR A 9 4.41 -14.13 -2.18
CA TYR A 9 5.72 -14.75 -1.97
C TYR A 9 6.05 -15.80 -3.02
N ARG A 10 5.03 -16.56 -3.47
CA ARG A 10 5.20 -17.58 -4.51
C ARG A 10 5.44 -16.97 -5.87
N VAL A 11 4.63 -15.98 -6.28
CA VAL A 11 4.68 -15.38 -7.62
C VAL A 11 5.94 -14.53 -7.81
N PHE A 12 6.33 -13.78 -6.78
CA PHE A 12 7.55 -12.96 -6.80
C PHE A 12 8.77 -13.70 -6.23
N SER A 13 8.73 -15.04 -6.19
CA SER A 13 9.86 -15.84 -5.76
C SER A 13 11.02 -15.67 -6.73
N ALA A 14 12.13 -15.17 -6.22
CA ALA A 14 13.36 -14.96 -6.98
C ALA A 14 14.57 -15.23 -6.10
N GLU A 15 15.72 -15.49 -6.73
CA GLU A 15 16.99 -15.54 -6.02
C GLU A 15 17.29 -14.19 -5.36
N THR A 16 17.81 -14.23 -4.12
CA THR A 16 18.26 -13.04 -3.40
C THR A 16 19.21 -12.22 -4.29
N PRO A 17 18.93 -10.93 -4.51
CA PRO A 17 19.84 -10.06 -5.26
C PRO A 17 21.24 -10.08 -4.63
N SER A 18 22.28 -10.08 -5.46
CA SER A 18 23.67 -10.07 -4.97
C SER A 18 24.09 -8.74 -4.37
N ALA A 19 23.42 -7.65 -4.75
CA ALA A 19 23.61 -6.31 -4.24
C ALA A 19 22.36 -5.46 -4.54
N ILE A 20 22.11 -4.45 -3.70
CA ILE A 20 21.17 -3.36 -3.99
C ILE A 20 22.02 -2.13 -4.29
N GLU A 21 21.93 -1.58 -5.49
CA GLU A 21 22.70 -0.39 -5.87
C GLU A 21 22.03 0.90 -5.37
N GLY A 22 22.78 2.01 -5.34
CA GLY A 22 22.23 3.31 -4.95
C GLY A 22 23.25 4.44 -5.04
N CYS A 23 22.82 5.69 -4.80
CA CYS A 23 23.75 6.82 -4.70
C CYS A 23 24.80 6.51 -3.62
N PRO A 24 26.11 6.69 -3.88
CA PRO A 24 27.15 6.51 -2.85
C PRO A 24 26.87 7.31 -1.57
N CYS A 25 26.28 8.51 -1.75
CA CYS A 25 25.85 9.39 -0.69
C CYS A 25 24.70 8.84 0.18
N CYS A 26 23.81 8.05 -0.40
CA CYS A 26 22.61 7.53 0.26
C CYS A 26 22.85 6.13 0.82
N ILE A 27 23.43 5.22 0.03
CA ILE A 27 23.51 3.79 0.36
C ILE A 27 24.27 3.52 1.66
N ASN A 28 25.37 4.25 1.89
CA ASN A 28 26.20 4.13 3.09
C ASN A 28 25.44 4.45 4.39
N THR A 29 24.37 5.23 4.31
CA THR A 29 23.54 5.61 5.46
C THR A 29 22.30 4.72 5.64
N ARG A 30 22.03 3.84 4.66
CA ARG A 30 20.75 3.13 4.56
C ARG A 30 20.82 1.67 5.01
N SER A 31 22.03 1.14 5.23
CA SER A 31 22.26 -0.21 5.79
C SER A 31 21.52 -1.31 5.01
N VAL A 32 21.53 -1.23 3.67
CA VAL A 32 20.76 -2.14 2.80
C VAL A 32 21.31 -3.57 2.77
N ASP A 33 22.55 -3.79 3.21
CA ASP A 33 23.16 -5.12 3.27
C ASP A 33 22.37 -6.10 4.14
N VAL A 34 21.73 -5.60 5.20
CA VAL A 34 20.89 -6.41 6.08
C VAL A 34 19.68 -7.00 5.34
N LEU A 35 19.24 -6.37 4.25
CA LEU A 35 18.09 -6.82 3.46
C LEU A 35 18.41 -8.05 2.60
N LEU A 36 19.69 -8.27 2.31
CA LEU A 36 20.18 -9.39 1.51
C LEU A 36 20.76 -10.51 2.39
N ALA A 37 21.20 -10.18 3.61
CA ALA A 37 21.74 -11.14 4.57
C ALA A 37 20.67 -11.79 5.48
N THR A 38 19.44 -11.26 5.50
CA THR A 38 18.33 -11.77 6.32
C THR A 38 17.32 -12.50 5.43
N PRO A 39 16.75 -13.64 5.86
CA PRO A 39 15.65 -14.26 5.15
C PRO A 39 14.50 -13.27 4.92
N LEU A 40 13.93 -13.23 3.71
CA LEU A 40 12.95 -12.22 3.30
C LEU A 40 11.78 -12.08 4.29
N ARG A 41 11.27 -13.20 4.83
CA ARG A 41 10.16 -13.23 5.80
C ARG A 41 10.53 -12.75 7.20
N GLU A 42 11.82 -12.69 7.52
CA GLU A 42 12.32 -12.27 8.83
C GLU A 42 12.69 -10.79 8.86
N LEU A 43 12.66 -10.10 7.71
CA LEU A 43 12.90 -8.66 7.65
C LEU A 43 11.83 -7.91 8.46
N ARG A 44 12.30 -7.00 9.31
CA ARG A 44 11.46 -6.13 10.12
C ARG A 44 11.16 -4.82 9.40
N GLY A 45 10.11 -4.13 9.84
CA GLY A 45 9.72 -2.86 9.23
C GLY A 45 10.78 -1.76 9.31
N ASP A 46 11.50 -1.67 10.44
CA ASP A 46 12.60 -0.71 10.63
C ASP A 46 13.76 -0.91 9.65
N GLN A 47 14.03 -2.17 9.28
CA GLN A 47 15.04 -2.52 8.28
C GLN A 47 14.58 -2.11 6.88
N LEU A 48 13.32 -2.37 6.54
CA LEU A 48 12.75 -2.06 5.22
C LEU A 48 12.45 -0.57 5.03
N TRP A 49 12.21 0.18 6.10
CA TRP A 49 11.85 1.60 6.06
C TRP A 49 12.81 2.44 5.20
N ARG A 50 14.11 2.23 5.42
CA ARG A 50 15.17 2.96 4.72
C ARG A 50 15.21 2.62 3.24
N TYR A 51 14.96 1.36 2.89
CA TYR A 51 14.85 0.95 1.50
C TYR A 51 13.62 1.55 0.84
N ILE A 52 12.42 1.39 1.43
CA ILE A 52 11.15 1.90 0.88
C ILE A 52 11.26 3.41 0.62
N SER A 53 11.77 4.18 1.58
CA SER A 53 11.96 5.63 1.43
C SER A 53 12.90 6.02 0.28
N GLY A 54 13.80 5.13 -0.16
CA GLY A 54 14.77 5.38 -1.24
C GLY A 54 14.48 4.66 -2.55
N ALA A 55 13.61 3.64 -2.54
CA ALA A 55 13.32 2.78 -3.69
C ALA A 55 12.92 3.61 -4.92
N TYR A 56 13.60 3.33 -6.05
CA TYR A 56 13.46 4.01 -7.35
C TYR A 56 13.89 5.49 -7.39
N LEU A 57 14.45 6.03 -6.31
CA LEU A 57 14.95 7.41 -6.26
C LEU A 57 16.46 7.43 -6.05
N THR A 58 16.91 6.72 -5.01
CA THR A 58 18.30 6.72 -4.56
C THR A 58 18.83 5.33 -4.24
N LEU A 59 17.94 4.33 -4.19
CA LEU A 59 18.25 2.93 -3.89
C LEU A 59 17.45 2.01 -4.80
N GLY A 60 18.10 0.94 -5.23
CA GLY A 60 17.53 -0.21 -5.90
C GLY A 60 16.85 0.07 -7.23
N GLY A 61 16.61 -1.03 -7.95
CA GLY A 61 15.83 -1.05 -9.18
C GLY A 61 14.63 -1.99 -9.10
N ASP A 62 14.07 -2.30 -10.26
CA ASP A 62 12.89 -3.16 -10.38
C ASP A 62 13.09 -4.55 -9.77
N ARG A 63 14.25 -5.16 -10.03
CA ARG A 63 14.61 -6.47 -9.47
C ARG A 63 14.57 -6.48 -7.94
N ASP A 64 15.11 -5.45 -7.31
CA ASP A 64 15.19 -5.37 -5.84
C ASP A 64 13.80 -5.14 -5.24
N PHE A 65 13.01 -4.27 -5.86
CA PHE A 65 11.67 -3.96 -5.37
C PHE A 65 10.79 -5.19 -5.48
N ARG A 66 10.78 -5.88 -6.63
CA ARG A 66 10.01 -7.12 -6.80
C ARG A 66 10.40 -8.20 -5.79
N TYR A 67 11.70 -8.36 -5.50
CA TYR A 67 12.16 -9.30 -4.48
C TYR A 67 11.66 -8.93 -3.07
N LEU A 68 11.72 -7.64 -2.69
CA LEU A 68 11.34 -7.18 -1.35
C LEU A 68 9.83 -6.94 -1.19
N MET A 69 9.09 -6.76 -2.29
CA MET A 69 7.69 -6.34 -2.29
C MET A 69 6.77 -7.26 -1.48
N PRO A 70 6.84 -8.61 -1.55
CA PRO A 70 5.96 -9.47 -0.77
C PRO A 70 6.01 -9.15 0.73
N ARG A 71 7.22 -8.91 1.26
CA ARG A 71 7.40 -8.56 2.67
C ARG A 71 6.96 -7.14 2.99
N ILE A 72 7.27 -6.18 2.11
CA ILE A 72 6.83 -4.79 2.27
C ILE A 72 5.30 -4.73 2.33
N PHE A 73 4.61 -5.44 1.45
CA PHE A 73 3.15 -5.45 1.38
C PHE A 73 2.50 -6.18 2.55
N GLU A 74 3.07 -7.33 2.95
CA GLU A 74 2.66 -8.03 4.17
C GLU A 74 2.69 -7.10 5.40
N LEU A 75 3.82 -6.42 5.63
CA LEU A 75 3.97 -5.48 6.74
C LEU A 75 3.04 -4.27 6.61
N ALA A 76 2.81 -3.77 5.39
CA ALA A 76 1.90 -2.66 5.16
C ALA A 76 0.46 -3.02 5.54
N ALA A 77 0.05 -4.25 5.26
CA ALA A 77 -1.29 -4.72 5.57
C ALA A 77 -1.49 -5.10 7.04
N LEU A 78 -0.47 -5.68 7.69
CA LEU A 78 -0.61 -6.27 9.03
C LEU A 78 0.04 -5.46 10.15
N SER A 79 1.08 -4.69 9.84
CA SER A 79 1.94 -3.98 10.81
C SER A 79 2.29 -2.57 10.32
N SER A 80 1.32 -1.84 9.80
CA SER A 80 1.53 -0.57 9.09
C SER A 80 2.28 0.51 9.89
N SER A 81 2.32 0.42 11.24
CA SER A 81 3.09 1.33 12.10
C SER A 81 4.59 1.10 12.07
N GLU A 82 5.06 -0.04 11.53
CA GLU A 82 6.48 -0.40 11.48
C GLU A 82 7.17 0.01 10.17
N ILE A 83 6.40 0.43 9.17
CA ILE A 83 6.89 0.81 7.84
C ILE A 83 6.32 2.16 7.40
N PRO A 84 6.81 2.78 6.32
CA PRO A 84 6.26 4.05 5.83
C PRO A 84 4.76 3.95 5.52
N ASP A 85 4.10 5.12 5.49
CA ASP A 85 2.68 5.23 5.21
C ASP A 85 2.26 4.44 3.96
N THR A 86 1.04 3.88 3.99
CA THR A 86 0.49 3.05 2.90
C THR A 86 0.58 3.76 1.56
N GLU A 87 0.36 5.07 1.53
CA GLU A 87 0.48 5.93 0.35
C GLU A 87 1.92 5.91 -0.21
N ILE A 88 2.94 6.00 0.65
CA ILE A 88 4.35 5.93 0.27
C ILE A 88 4.66 4.54 -0.30
N VAL A 89 4.20 3.48 0.36
CA VAL A 89 4.42 2.09 -0.05
C VAL A 89 3.81 1.84 -1.43
N LEU A 90 2.53 2.16 -1.63
CA LEU A 90 1.83 1.91 -2.88
C LEU A 90 2.28 2.82 -4.02
N SER A 91 2.81 4.02 -3.72
CA SER A 91 3.46 4.87 -4.74
C SER A 91 4.63 4.20 -5.45
N LYS A 92 5.20 3.12 -4.87
CA LYS A 92 6.27 2.35 -5.50
C LYS A 92 5.80 1.50 -6.66
N LEU A 93 4.54 1.03 -6.67
CA LEU A 93 3.98 0.28 -7.81
C LEU A 93 3.98 1.11 -9.10
N ALA A 94 3.57 2.38 -9.02
CA ALA A 94 3.59 3.27 -10.18
C ALA A 94 5.03 3.53 -10.67
N ARG A 95 6.00 3.66 -9.75
CA ARG A 95 7.43 3.81 -10.10
C ARG A 95 8.02 2.53 -10.70
N ALA A 96 7.55 1.38 -10.26
CA ALA A 96 7.90 0.08 -10.82
C ALA A 96 7.30 -0.17 -12.22
N GLN A 97 6.44 0.73 -12.71
CA GLN A 97 5.68 0.54 -13.94
C GLN A 97 4.97 -0.81 -13.95
N TRP A 98 4.34 -1.15 -12.83
CA TRP A 98 3.78 -2.49 -12.58
C TRP A 98 2.75 -2.94 -13.63
N ASP A 99 2.16 -2.02 -14.40
CA ASP A 99 1.29 -2.32 -15.54
C ASP A 99 1.98 -3.19 -16.61
N ASN A 100 3.31 -3.13 -16.69
CA ASN A 100 4.17 -3.89 -17.59
C ASN A 100 4.61 -5.25 -17.03
N TRP A 101 4.24 -5.58 -15.79
CA TRP A 101 4.54 -6.87 -15.19
C TRP A 101 3.75 -7.99 -15.85
N LEU A 102 4.14 -9.24 -15.60
CA LEU A 102 3.43 -10.40 -16.10
C LEU A 102 1.99 -10.42 -15.57
N GLU A 103 1.10 -11.10 -16.30
CA GLU A 103 -0.32 -11.15 -15.93
C GLU A 103 -0.55 -11.79 -14.56
N ASP A 104 0.16 -12.87 -14.26
CA ASP A 104 0.12 -13.56 -12.97
C ASP A 104 0.66 -12.70 -11.81
N GLU A 105 1.73 -11.93 -12.06
CA GLU A 105 2.25 -10.92 -11.12
C GLU A 105 1.20 -9.85 -10.80
N ARG A 106 0.59 -9.26 -11.83
CA ARG A 106 -0.44 -8.21 -11.66
C ARG A 106 -1.67 -8.76 -10.95
N ASP A 107 -2.09 -9.98 -11.26
CA ASP A 107 -3.25 -10.62 -10.63
C ASP A 107 -2.97 -11.00 -9.17
N ALA A 108 -1.75 -11.41 -8.83
CA ALA A 108 -1.36 -11.62 -7.45
C ALA A 108 -1.42 -10.33 -6.63
N VAL A 109 -0.93 -9.21 -7.18
CA VAL A 109 -1.01 -7.88 -6.55
C VAL A 109 -2.47 -7.44 -6.36
N ARG A 110 -3.32 -7.58 -7.39
CA ARG A 110 -4.75 -7.21 -7.30
C ARG A 110 -5.48 -8.01 -6.23
N ARG A 111 -5.32 -9.34 -6.23
CA ARG A 111 -5.94 -10.22 -5.22
C ARG A 111 -5.47 -9.87 -3.80
N PHE A 112 -4.19 -9.52 -3.65
CA PHE A 112 -3.67 -9.05 -2.37
C PHE A 112 -4.31 -7.74 -1.94
N ILE A 113 -4.41 -6.74 -2.83
CA ILE A 113 -5.06 -5.45 -2.53
C ILE A 113 -6.52 -5.65 -2.13
N ASP A 114 -7.26 -6.54 -2.79
CA ASP A 114 -8.65 -6.82 -2.43
C ASP A 114 -8.80 -7.39 -1.01
N ALA A 115 -7.88 -8.26 -0.61
CA ALA A 115 -7.79 -8.79 0.74
C ALA A 115 -7.32 -7.73 1.75
N TRP A 116 -6.39 -6.85 1.35
CA TRP A 116 -5.93 -5.73 2.17
C TRP A 116 -7.05 -4.75 2.45
N PHE A 117 -7.85 -4.41 1.45
CA PHE A 117 -9.03 -3.58 1.66
C PHE A 117 -9.98 -4.17 2.70
N ALA A 118 -10.28 -5.47 2.61
CA ALA A 118 -11.14 -6.14 3.60
C ALA A 118 -10.56 -6.02 5.03
N VAL A 119 -9.27 -6.31 5.20
CA VAL A 119 -8.60 -6.20 6.52
C VAL A 119 -8.55 -4.76 7.01
N ALA A 120 -8.25 -3.78 6.15
CA ALA A 120 -8.20 -2.38 6.51
C ALA A 120 -9.59 -1.88 6.98
N SER A 121 -10.64 -2.25 6.27
CA SER A 121 -12.02 -1.91 6.65
C SER A 121 -12.44 -2.55 7.97
N GLU A 122 -12.12 -3.83 8.19
CA GLU A 122 -12.38 -4.51 9.46
C GLU A 122 -11.64 -3.82 10.62
N GLN A 123 -10.37 -3.45 10.41
CA GLN A 123 -9.55 -2.77 11.41
C GLN A 123 -10.08 -1.38 11.75
N ASP A 124 -10.46 -0.58 10.76
CA ASP A 124 -11.02 0.75 10.99
C ASP A 124 -12.34 0.71 11.77
N LEU A 125 -13.10 -0.38 11.64
CA LEU A 125 -14.38 -0.58 12.32
C LEU A 125 -14.27 -1.17 13.73
N LEU A 126 -13.09 -1.58 14.20
CA LEU A 126 -12.92 -2.25 15.51
C LEU A 126 -13.47 -1.43 16.69
N HIS A 127 -13.36 -0.12 16.62
CA HIS A 127 -13.72 0.82 17.68
C HIS A 127 -14.87 1.74 17.28
N VAL A 128 -15.62 1.40 16.23
CA VAL A 128 -16.74 2.22 15.75
C VAL A 128 -17.78 2.45 16.84
N ARG A 129 -17.97 1.48 17.74
CA ARG A 129 -18.88 1.57 18.90
C ARG A 129 -18.39 2.56 19.96
N ASP A 130 -17.09 2.81 20.01
CA ASP A 130 -16.45 3.79 20.88
C ASP A 130 -16.41 5.19 20.23
N GLY A 131 -17.02 5.34 19.04
CA GLY A 131 -17.08 6.60 18.29
C GLY A 131 -15.79 6.95 17.56
N TRP A 132 -14.87 5.98 17.39
CA TRP A 132 -13.63 6.17 16.64
C TRP A 132 -13.57 5.23 15.44
N ILE A 133 -13.30 5.81 14.27
CA ILE A 133 -13.05 5.07 13.03
C ILE A 133 -11.60 5.32 12.63
N GLY A 134 -10.90 4.23 12.27
CA GLY A 134 -9.53 4.31 11.76
C GLY A 134 -9.47 4.90 10.35
N ASN A 135 -8.25 5.15 9.86
CA ASN A 135 -8.01 5.76 8.55
C ASN A 135 -7.33 4.81 7.55
N ARG A 136 -7.21 3.51 7.86
CA ARG A 136 -6.43 2.56 7.05
C ARG A 136 -7.05 2.36 5.67
N THR A 137 -8.37 2.30 5.60
CA THR A 137 -9.14 2.17 4.36
C THR A 137 -8.97 3.40 3.48
N GLU A 138 -8.99 4.60 4.07
CA GLU A 138 -8.73 5.84 3.34
C GLU A 138 -7.29 5.90 2.81
N SER A 139 -6.30 5.62 3.67
CA SER A 139 -4.89 5.60 3.27
C SER A 139 -4.63 4.57 2.18
N LEU A 140 -5.31 3.42 2.21
CA LEU A 140 -5.28 2.44 1.14
C LEU A 140 -5.88 3.00 -0.16
N LEU A 141 -7.08 3.60 -0.13
CA LEU A 141 -7.68 4.23 -1.32
C LEU A 141 -6.76 5.31 -1.91
N CYS A 142 -6.14 6.14 -1.07
CA CYS A 142 -5.18 7.16 -1.50
C CYS A 142 -3.93 6.52 -2.12
N GLY A 143 -3.37 5.49 -1.48
CA GLY A 143 -2.22 4.75 -2.00
C GLY A 143 -2.50 4.04 -3.32
N LEU A 144 -3.72 3.52 -3.52
CA LEU A 144 -4.15 2.94 -4.80
C LEU A 144 -4.23 4.00 -5.90
N ALA A 145 -4.67 5.21 -5.58
CA ALA A 145 -4.60 6.33 -6.51
C ALA A 145 -3.14 6.65 -6.89
N TYR A 146 -2.19 6.62 -5.96
CA TYR A 146 -0.76 6.74 -6.26
C TYR A 146 -0.24 5.63 -7.17
N ALA A 147 -0.73 4.40 -6.98
CA ALA A 147 -0.42 3.25 -7.81
C ALA A 147 -1.08 3.31 -9.21
N ARG A 148 -1.84 4.38 -9.50
CA ARG A 148 -2.62 4.60 -10.73
C ARG A 148 -3.67 3.52 -10.98
N LEU A 149 -4.16 2.91 -9.90
CA LEU A 149 -5.27 1.97 -9.96
C LEU A 149 -6.61 2.73 -9.98
N PRO A 150 -7.59 2.30 -10.79
CA PRO A 150 -8.93 2.86 -10.74
C PRO A 150 -9.60 2.50 -9.42
N ILE A 151 -9.80 3.49 -8.53
CA ILE A 151 -10.25 3.23 -7.16
C ILE A 151 -11.75 2.90 -7.05
N ALA A 152 -12.51 3.10 -8.13
CA ALA A 152 -13.96 2.93 -8.19
C ALA A 152 -14.46 1.57 -7.66
N GLN A 153 -13.72 0.49 -7.92
CA GLN A 153 -14.13 -0.85 -7.46
C GLN A 153 -14.14 -0.95 -5.92
N TRP A 154 -13.20 -0.30 -5.24
CA TRP A 154 -13.13 -0.30 -3.78
C TRP A 154 -14.05 0.75 -3.17
N LEU A 155 -14.24 1.89 -3.83
CA LEU A 155 -15.26 2.86 -3.44
C LEU A 155 -16.65 2.22 -3.44
N ASN A 156 -17.00 1.46 -4.48
CA ASN A 156 -18.29 0.77 -4.54
C ASN A 156 -18.51 -0.21 -3.38
N ARG A 157 -17.45 -0.86 -2.88
CA ARG A 157 -17.54 -1.74 -1.70
C ARG A 157 -17.96 -1.00 -0.44
N LEU A 158 -17.64 0.30 -0.31
CA LEU A 158 -18.09 1.12 0.83
C LEU A 158 -19.61 1.27 0.92
N THR A 159 -20.34 0.98 -0.18
CA THR A 159 -21.82 1.00 -0.18
C THR A 159 -22.45 -0.22 0.47
N GLU A 160 -21.65 -1.24 0.79
CA GLU A 160 -22.14 -2.43 1.48
C GLU A 160 -22.56 -2.09 2.91
N PRO A 161 -23.64 -2.73 3.45
CA PRO A 161 -24.10 -2.46 4.81
C PRO A 161 -23.04 -2.65 5.90
N THR A 162 -22.09 -3.57 5.68
CA THR A 162 -20.99 -3.88 6.60
C THR A 162 -19.94 -2.76 6.68
N THR A 163 -19.81 -1.94 5.65
CA THR A 163 -18.83 -0.84 5.56
C THR A 163 -19.47 0.53 5.57
N ALA A 164 -20.80 0.63 5.68
CA ALA A 164 -21.53 1.89 5.70
C ALA A 164 -20.95 2.93 6.70
N PRO A 165 -20.51 2.57 7.92
CA PRO A 165 -19.91 3.57 8.82
C PRO A 165 -18.62 4.20 8.27
N LEU A 166 -17.84 3.49 7.45
CA LEU A 166 -16.64 4.04 6.81
C LEU A 166 -17.02 5.07 5.73
N LEU A 167 -18.12 4.83 5.02
CA LEU A 167 -18.64 5.78 4.05
C LEU A 167 -19.14 7.05 4.74
N ASP A 168 -19.89 6.91 5.82
CA ASP A 168 -20.40 8.03 6.62
C ASP A 168 -19.24 8.87 7.19
N ASP A 169 -18.19 8.21 7.70
CA ASP A 169 -16.98 8.88 8.19
C ASP A 169 -16.26 9.66 7.07
N LEU A 170 -16.10 9.05 5.88
CA LEU A 170 -15.50 9.73 4.73
C LEU A 170 -16.34 10.94 4.26
N LEU A 171 -17.67 10.84 4.26
CA LEU A 171 -18.57 11.95 3.95
C LEU A 171 -18.41 13.11 4.95
N GLN A 172 -18.29 12.81 6.25
CA GLN A 172 -18.11 13.83 7.29
C GLN A 172 -16.75 14.53 7.21
N ARG A 173 -15.71 13.80 6.84
CA ARG A 173 -14.34 14.34 6.78
C ARG A 173 -14.02 14.99 5.45
N HIS A 174 -14.71 14.65 4.37
CA HIS A 174 -14.50 15.25 3.06
C HIS A 174 -14.97 16.72 3.02
N PRO A 175 -14.25 17.63 2.31
CA PRO A 175 -12.93 17.43 1.69
C PRO A 175 -11.74 17.78 2.60
N GLN A 176 -11.94 18.40 3.76
CA GLN A 176 -10.84 19.07 4.48
C GLN A 176 -10.06 18.19 5.46
N ASN A 177 -10.67 17.11 5.97
CA ASN A 177 -10.12 16.26 7.02
C ASN A 177 -9.72 14.86 6.50
N LEU A 178 -9.21 14.84 5.27
CA LEU A 178 -8.65 13.67 4.60
C LEU A 178 -7.11 13.70 4.67
N SER A 179 -6.49 12.56 4.40
CA SER A 179 -5.04 12.39 4.30
C SER A 179 -4.41 13.45 3.40
N ALA A 180 -3.34 14.11 3.87
CA ALA A 180 -2.66 15.15 3.10
C ALA A 180 -2.06 14.62 1.78
N PHE A 181 -1.83 13.31 1.70
CA PHE A 181 -1.37 12.60 0.51
C PHE A 181 -2.29 12.75 -0.70
N TRP A 182 -3.60 13.00 -0.50
CA TRP A 182 -4.54 13.23 -1.60
C TRP A 182 -4.17 14.42 -2.50
N ARG A 183 -3.37 15.38 -2.01
CA ARG A 183 -2.90 16.54 -2.78
C ARG A 183 -2.02 16.17 -3.96
N ASP A 184 -1.33 15.04 -3.88
CA ASP A 184 -0.39 14.58 -4.91
C ASP A 184 -1.06 13.65 -5.95
N VAL A 185 -2.32 13.27 -5.72
CA VAL A 185 -3.10 12.38 -6.58
C VAL A 185 -4.45 13.01 -6.96
N PRO A 186 -4.45 14.17 -7.66
CA PRO A 186 -5.66 14.93 -7.94
C PRO A 186 -6.73 14.15 -8.71
N ASP A 187 -6.33 13.26 -9.63
CA ASP A 187 -7.27 12.43 -10.40
C ASP A 187 -7.98 11.41 -9.50
N GLY A 188 -7.25 10.80 -8.56
CA GLY A 188 -7.84 9.89 -7.57
C GLY A 188 -8.74 10.65 -6.59
N PHE A 189 -8.32 11.83 -6.14
CA PHE A 189 -9.14 12.69 -5.28
C PHE A 189 -10.43 13.12 -5.97
N ALA A 190 -10.38 13.40 -7.29
CA ALA A 190 -11.55 13.71 -8.09
C ALA A 190 -12.50 12.49 -8.20
N GLN A 191 -11.97 11.28 -8.37
CA GLN A 191 -12.79 10.05 -8.35
C GLN A 191 -13.50 9.86 -6.99
N LEU A 192 -12.78 10.01 -5.88
CA LEU A 192 -13.36 9.96 -4.54
C LEU A 192 -14.43 11.03 -4.37
N SER A 193 -14.14 12.27 -4.75
CA SER A 193 -15.06 13.40 -4.61
C SER A 193 -16.34 13.21 -5.43
N ALA A 194 -16.22 12.72 -6.67
CA ALA A 194 -17.36 12.41 -7.51
C ALA A 194 -18.23 11.30 -6.88
N PHE A 195 -17.60 10.24 -6.39
CA PHE A 195 -18.29 9.16 -5.70
C PHE A 195 -19.03 9.64 -4.45
N LEU A 196 -18.42 10.48 -3.62
CA LEU A 196 -19.06 11.02 -2.42
C LEU A 196 -20.19 12.01 -2.75
N ALA A 197 -20.05 12.83 -3.79
CA ALA A 197 -21.05 13.81 -4.19
C ALA A 197 -22.38 13.20 -4.66
N GLU A 198 -22.38 11.94 -5.12
CA GLU A 198 -23.58 11.19 -5.50
C GLU A 198 -24.40 10.70 -4.30
N ARG A 199 -23.91 10.91 -3.06
CA ARG A 199 -24.50 10.34 -1.85
C ARG A 199 -24.94 11.46 -0.89
N PRO A 200 -26.15 11.37 -0.32
CA PRO A 200 -26.59 12.32 0.68
C PRO A 200 -25.74 12.17 1.96
N ALA A 201 -25.40 13.30 2.57
CA ALA A 201 -24.75 13.37 3.89
C ALA A 201 -25.73 13.07 5.03
#